data_AF-A0A959QQZ9-F1
#
_entry.id   AF-A0A959QQZ9-F1
#
_cell.length_a   1.000
_cell.length_b   1.000
_cell.length_c   1.000
_cell.angle_alpha   90.00
_cell.angle_beta   90.00
_cell.angle_gamma   90.00
#
_symmetry.space_group_name_H-M   'P 1'
#
loop_
_entity.id
_entity.type
_entity.pdbx_description
1 polymer ?
#
loop_
_entity_poly.entity_id
_entity_poly.type
_entity_poly.pdbx_seq_one_letter_code
_entity_poly.pdbx_strand_id
1 'polypeptide(L)'
;LTYGKGLVQNTKEIGYNARLKLTTAKYYIPSGRCIQAVSYKDGEPVHIPDDQRARFKTRNGRTVLDGGGVKPDVVLEKAKDPALIQALDEQNMIFDFVTRFCLTSDSIAGPDSFHFTDWDGFTAFLAERNFTYQTASDKALETLRQKAEEEGLTPNLQQSIQAMESNLAAYRQESLSNHRDQIVNLIEQEIIGRYYFNRGRKELGLRNDPEIAAANQLLKDPARYKQILKGK
;
A
#
# COMPACT_ATOMS: atom_id res chain seq x y z
N LEU A 1 7.58 -7.01 4.69
CA LEU A 1 7.52 -8.41 5.14
C LEU A 1 6.18 -8.96 4.67
N THR A 2 6.10 -10.17 4.11
CA THR A 2 4.79 -10.77 3.80
C THR A 2 4.04 -11.12 5.10
N TYR A 3 2.74 -11.38 4.99
CA TYR A 3 1.89 -11.73 6.13
C TYR A 3 2.38 -12.96 6.92
N GLY A 4 2.99 -13.94 6.24
CA GLY A 4 3.57 -15.12 6.90
C GLY A 4 2.55 -16.13 7.42
N LYS A 5 1.46 -16.36 6.67
CA LYS A 5 0.54 -17.49 6.92
C LYS A 5 1.09 -18.75 6.28
N GLY A 6 1.64 -19.63 7.09
CA GLY A 6 2.30 -20.87 6.68
C GLY A 6 1.51 -22.14 7.00
N LEU A 7 0.27 -22.07 7.45
CA LEU A 7 -0.51 -23.23 7.89
C LEU A 7 -1.42 -23.77 6.78
N VAL A 8 -1.49 -25.10 6.67
CA VAL A 8 -2.48 -25.82 5.86
C VAL A 8 -3.57 -26.35 6.78
N GLN A 9 -4.83 -26.05 6.47
CA GLN A 9 -5.97 -26.46 7.28
C GLN A 9 -6.94 -27.30 6.45
N ASN A 10 -7.37 -28.43 7.01
CA ASN A 10 -8.41 -29.29 6.46
C ASN A 10 -9.65 -29.23 7.34
N THR A 11 -10.82 -29.40 6.74
CA THR A 11 -12.07 -29.52 7.48
C THR A 11 -12.56 -30.97 7.48
N LYS A 12 -13.06 -31.43 8.62
CA LYS A 12 -13.72 -32.74 8.76
C LYS A 12 -15.09 -32.54 9.40
N GLU A 13 -16.11 -33.15 8.83
CA GLU A 13 -17.45 -33.15 9.42
C GLU A 13 -17.49 -34.05 10.65
N ILE A 14 -18.15 -33.58 11.71
CA ILE A 14 -18.24 -34.28 13.00
C ILE A 14 -19.71 -34.56 13.39
N GLY A 15 -20.64 -34.41 12.45
CA GLY A 15 -22.08 -34.54 12.67
C GLY A 15 -22.74 -33.22 13.11
N TYR A 16 -24.07 -33.23 13.25
CA TYR A 16 -24.88 -32.10 13.74
C TYR A 16 -24.60 -30.75 13.06
N ASN A 17 -24.39 -30.76 11.74
CA ASN A 17 -24.00 -29.57 10.97
C ASN A 17 -22.73 -28.84 11.50
N ALA A 18 -21.87 -29.55 12.22
CA ALA A 18 -20.61 -29.04 12.75
C ALA A 18 -19.40 -29.56 11.97
N ARG A 19 -18.34 -28.74 11.91
CA ARG A 19 -17.08 -29.05 11.23
C ARG A 19 -15.89 -28.74 12.14
N LEU A 20 -14.95 -29.69 12.21
CA LEU A 20 -13.64 -29.47 12.80
C LEU A 20 -12.69 -28.93 11.74
N LYS A 21 -12.09 -27.75 11.99
CA LYS A 21 -11.00 -27.21 11.17
C LYS A 21 -9.67 -27.52 11.84
N LEU A 22 -8.88 -28.40 11.23
CA LEU A 22 -7.63 -28.89 11.78
C LEU A 22 -6.45 -28.45 10.92
N THR A 23 -5.42 -27.90 11.56
CA THR A 23 -4.14 -27.63 10.89
C THR A 23 -3.37 -28.93 10.73
N THR A 24 -3.04 -29.32 9.50
CA THR A 24 -2.42 -30.61 9.18
C THR A 24 -0.97 -30.49 8.73
N ALA A 25 -0.55 -29.33 8.23
CA ALA A 25 0.81 -29.12 7.73
C ALA A 25 1.27 -27.66 7.85
N LYS A 26 2.57 -27.46 7.62
CA LYS A 26 3.24 -26.15 7.55
C LYS A 26 4.02 -26.01 6.24
N TYR A 27 4.07 -24.79 5.70
CA TYR A 27 4.90 -24.44 4.55
C TYR A 27 6.33 -24.09 4.97
N TYR A 28 7.29 -24.70 4.29
CA TYR A 28 8.72 -24.46 4.44
C TYR A 28 9.33 -24.01 3.11
N ILE A 29 10.29 -23.08 3.17
CA ILE A 29 11.10 -22.69 2.00
C ILE A 29 12.32 -23.62 1.85
N PRO A 30 13.02 -23.63 0.70
CA PRO A 30 14.14 -24.57 0.45
C PRO A 30 15.26 -24.58 1.48
N SER A 31 15.43 -23.51 2.27
CA SER A 31 16.37 -23.49 3.39
C SER A 31 15.89 -24.29 4.61
N GLY A 32 14.76 -25.00 4.55
CA GLY A 32 14.15 -25.72 5.67
C GLY A 32 13.43 -24.82 6.68
N ARG A 33 13.30 -23.53 6.37
CA ARG A 33 12.73 -22.51 7.25
C ARG A 33 11.20 -22.42 7.09
N CYS A 34 10.45 -22.39 8.18
CA CYS A 34 9.01 -22.18 8.21
C CYS A 34 8.67 -20.69 7.99
N ILE A 35 7.63 -20.41 7.19
CA ILE A 35 7.19 -19.02 6.95
C ILE A 35 6.16 -18.51 7.96
N GLN A 36 5.65 -19.39 8.85
CA GLN A 36 4.61 -19.05 9.80
C GLN A 36 5.06 -17.95 10.77
N ALA A 37 4.36 -16.83 10.80
CA ALA A 37 4.76 -15.62 11.54
C ALA A 37 4.57 -15.70 13.05
N VAL A 38 3.54 -16.40 13.50
CA VAL A 38 3.12 -16.41 14.90
C VAL A 38 3.06 -17.83 15.43
N SER A 39 3.37 -17.99 16.71
CA SER A 39 2.99 -19.17 17.49
C SER A 39 1.59 -18.98 18.05
N TYR A 40 0.99 -20.04 18.59
CA TYR A 40 -0.30 -19.97 19.27
C TYR A 40 -0.14 -20.36 20.73
N LYS A 41 -0.65 -19.53 21.63
CA LYS A 41 -0.75 -19.82 23.06
C LYS A 41 -2.20 -19.65 23.47
N ASP A 42 -2.80 -20.71 24.00
CA ASP A 42 -4.23 -20.74 24.39
C ASP A 42 -5.19 -20.32 23.25
N GLY A 43 -4.81 -20.62 21.99
CA GLY A 43 -5.59 -20.28 20.81
C GLY A 43 -5.30 -18.90 20.20
N GLU A 44 -4.58 -18.04 20.92
CA GLU A 44 -4.27 -16.68 20.47
C GLU A 44 -2.89 -16.61 19.78
N PRO A 45 -2.77 -15.81 18.70
CA PRO A 45 -1.50 -15.62 18.00
C PRO A 45 -0.54 -14.78 18.84
N VAL A 46 0.66 -15.30 19.05
CA VAL A 46 1.74 -14.63 19.81
C VAL A 46 2.95 -14.42 18.91
N HIS A 47 3.54 -13.23 18.98
CA HIS A 47 4.79 -12.91 18.30
C HIS A 47 5.94 -13.73 18.86
N ILE A 48 6.81 -14.24 17.97
CA ILE A 48 8.00 -15.01 18.36
C ILE A 48 9.21 -14.05 18.34
N PRO A 49 9.83 -13.73 19.49
CA PRO A 49 11.03 -12.88 19.55
C PRO A 49 12.22 -13.46 18.78
N ASP A 50 13.06 -12.59 18.18
CA ASP A 50 14.16 -12.97 17.28
C ASP A 50 15.20 -13.90 17.88
N ASP A 51 15.47 -13.76 19.17
CA ASP A 51 16.35 -14.61 19.97
C ASP A 51 15.82 -16.04 20.13
N GLN A 52 14.51 -16.23 20.02
CA GLN A 52 13.85 -17.53 20.12
C GLN A 52 13.64 -18.20 18.75
N ARG A 53 13.95 -17.51 17.65
CA ARG A 53 13.75 -18.04 16.28
C ARG A 53 14.94 -18.89 15.86
N ALA A 54 14.66 -20.08 15.33
CA ALA A 54 15.69 -20.96 14.79
C ALA A 54 16.44 -20.28 13.64
N ARG A 55 17.75 -20.51 13.55
CA ARG A 55 18.62 -19.89 12.54
C ARG A 55 18.83 -20.86 11.39
N PHE A 56 18.54 -20.39 10.19
CA PHE A 56 18.76 -21.10 8.94
C PHE A 56 19.76 -20.33 8.07
N LYS A 57 20.27 -20.99 7.04
CA LYS A 57 21.18 -20.39 6.06
C LYS A 57 20.59 -20.47 4.66
N THR A 58 20.76 -19.39 3.89
CA THR A 58 20.55 -19.45 2.44
C THR A 58 21.66 -20.26 1.77
N ARG A 59 21.51 -20.61 0.49
CA ARG A 59 22.54 -21.32 -0.30
C ARG A 59 23.92 -20.66 -0.23
N ASN A 60 23.96 -19.34 -0.14
CA ASN A 60 25.21 -18.58 -0.10
C ASN A 60 25.68 -18.24 1.33
N GLY A 61 25.08 -18.83 2.38
CA GLY A 61 25.57 -18.70 3.76
C GLY A 61 24.97 -17.56 4.60
N ARG A 62 24.15 -16.68 4.01
CA ARG A 62 23.44 -15.62 4.74
C ARG A 62 22.50 -16.22 5.79
N THR A 63 22.59 -15.74 7.03
CA THR A 63 21.67 -16.13 8.12
C THR A 63 20.26 -15.58 7.87
N VAL A 64 19.26 -16.45 8.01
CA VAL A 64 17.83 -16.10 8.00
C VAL A 64 17.15 -16.75 9.20
N LEU A 65 16.25 -16.03 9.86
CA LEU A 65 15.56 -16.49 11.05
C LEU A 65 14.24 -17.14 10.69
N ASP A 66 13.87 -18.22 11.36
CA ASP A 66 12.57 -18.87 11.23
C ASP A 66 11.42 -17.91 11.51
N GLY A 67 10.25 -18.22 10.94
CA GLY A 67 9.04 -17.43 11.10
C GLY A 67 9.14 -15.98 10.58
N GLY A 68 7.99 -15.32 10.52
CA GLY A 68 7.86 -13.93 10.08
C GLY A 68 7.74 -13.76 8.56
N GLY A 69 7.17 -14.74 7.84
CA GLY A 69 6.90 -14.59 6.40
C GLY A 69 8.16 -14.52 5.52
N VAL A 70 8.06 -13.82 4.39
CA VAL A 70 9.18 -13.63 3.45
C VAL A 70 9.58 -12.16 3.48
N LYS A 71 10.87 -11.91 3.74
CA LYS A 71 11.45 -10.56 3.77
C LYS A 71 12.06 -10.26 2.39
N PRO A 72 11.69 -9.14 1.74
CA PRO A 72 12.34 -8.76 0.50
C PRO A 72 13.78 -8.32 0.77
N ASP A 73 14.67 -8.59 -0.17
CA ASP A 73 16.08 -8.17 -0.10
C ASP A 73 16.25 -6.69 -0.48
N VAL A 74 15.35 -6.17 -1.31
CA VAL A 74 15.23 -4.74 -1.62
C VAL A 74 13.88 -4.28 -1.11
N VAL A 75 13.88 -3.38 -0.13
CA VAL A 75 12.66 -2.75 0.38
C VAL A 75 12.40 -1.49 -0.43
N LEU A 76 11.20 -1.38 -0.97
CA LEU A 76 10.72 -0.14 -1.58
C LEU A 76 9.90 0.64 -0.56
N GLU A 77 10.00 1.97 -0.61
CA GLU A 77 9.12 2.83 0.16
C GLU A 77 7.68 2.61 -0.30
N LYS A 78 6.75 2.55 0.66
CA LYS A 78 5.33 2.58 0.31
C LYS A 78 4.97 3.94 -0.28
N ALA A 79 3.93 3.96 -1.12
CA ALA A 79 3.34 5.20 -1.59
C ALA A 79 3.08 6.17 -0.42
N LYS A 80 3.42 7.44 -0.64
CA LYS A 80 3.25 8.53 0.33
C LYS A 80 1.80 9.04 0.26
N ASP A 81 1.33 9.65 1.34
CA ASP A 81 -0.04 10.16 1.56
C ASP A 81 -1.19 9.21 1.11
N PRO A 82 -1.41 8.09 1.84
CA PRO A 82 -2.54 7.23 1.55
C PRO A 82 -3.90 7.93 1.75
N ALA A 83 -3.97 9.00 2.55
CA ALA A 83 -5.23 9.66 2.87
C ALA A 83 -5.77 10.43 1.65
N LEU A 84 -4.90 11.11 0.90
CA LEU A 84 -5.29 11.78 -0.34
C LEU A 84 -5.83 10.79 -1.37
N ILE A 85 -5.07 9.72 -1.65
CA ILE A 85 -5.43 8.72 -2.66
C ILE A 85 -6.70 7.97 -2.27
N GLN A 86 -6.82 7.60 -0.98
CA GLN A 86 -8.03 6.98 -0.45
C GLN A 86 -9.23 7.91 -0.57
N ALA A 87 -9.09 9.20 -0.26
CA ALA A 87 -10.19 10.15 -0.38
C ALA A 87 -10.63 10.37 -1.84
N LEU A 88 -9.68 10.41 -2.79
CA LEU A 88 -9.99 10.48 -4.22
C LEU A 88 -10.79 9.25 -4.70
N ASP A 89 -10.47 8.07 -4.17
CA ASP A 89 -11.17 6.81 -4.47
C ASP A 89 -12.56 6.76 -3.81
N GLU A 90 -12.64 6.98 -2.50
CA GLU A 90 -13.88 6.93 -1.71
C GLU A 90 -14.93 7.94 -2.19
N GLN A 91 -14.48 9.12 -2.65
CA GLN A 91 -15.36 10.16 -3.20
C GLN A 91 -15.56 10.03 -4.71
N ASN A 92 -15.05 8.96 -5.35
CA ASN A 92 -15.16 8.69 -6.79
C ASN A 92 -14.60 9.81 -7.68
N MET A 93 -13.65 10.63 -7.21
CA MET A 93 -13.15 11.77 -7.96
C MET A 93 -12.47 11.36 -9.27
N ILE A 94 -11.62 10.33 -9.23
CA ILE A 94 -10.95 9.81 -10.43
C ILE A 94 -11.97 9.16 -11.37
N PHE A 95 -12.87 8.34 -10.83
CA PHE A 95 -13.92 7.67 -11.60
C PHE A 95 -14.83 8.67 -12.35
N ASP A 96 -15.31 9.71 -11.66
CA ASP A 96 -16.20 10.72 -12.23
C ASP A 96 -15.50 11.55 -13.28
N PHE A 97 -14.25 11.96 -13.02
CA PHE A 97 -13.45 12.69 -13.99
C PHE A 97 -13.22 11.87 -15.26
N VAL A 98 -12.81 10.61 -15.12
CA VAL A 98 -12.61 9.71 -16.26
C VAL A 98 -13.91 9.42 -16.99
N THR A 99 -15.03 9.33 -16.27
CA THR A 99 -16.35 9.20 -16.91
C THR A 99 -16.64 10.40 -17.81
N ARG A 100 -16.39 11.63 -17.36
CA ARG A 100 -16.54 12.83 -18.19
C ARG A 100 -15.61 12.82 -19.41
N PHE A 101 -14.35 12.44 -19.22
CA PHE A 101 -13.37 12.30 -20.30
C PHE A 101 -13.83 11.31 -21.38
N CYS A 102 -14.33 10.14 -20.96
CA CYS A 102 -14.76 9.08 -21.87
C CYS A 102 -16.04 9.42 -22.64
N LEU A 103 -16.89 10.31 -22.10
CA LEU A 103 -18.10 10.76 -22.79
C LEU A 103 -17.80 11.71 -23.96
N THR A 104 -16.61 12.33 -23.99
CA THR A 104 -16.20 13.27 -25.03
C THR A 104 -15.11 12.71 -25.95
N SER A 105 -14.61 11.50 -25.67
CA SER A 105 -13.50 10.88 -26.39
C SER A 105 -13.90 9.49 -26.91
N ASP A 106 -14.08 9.34 -28.22
CA ASP A 106 -14.51 8.06 -28.81
C ASP A 106 -13.40 6.99 -28.81
N SER A 107 -12.14 7.42 -28.84
CA SER A 107 -10.97 6.52 -28.85
C SER A 107 -9.73 7.20 -28.28
N ILE A 108 -8.75 6.38 -27.91
CA ILE A 108 -7.46 6.80 -27.37
C ILE A 108 -6.34 5.95 -27.97
N ALA A 109 -5.08 6.35 -27.72
CA ALA A 109 -3.91 5.53 -28.03
C ALA A 109 -3.90 4.23 -27.20
N GLY A 110 -3.12 3.25 -27.66
CA GLY A 110 -2.98 1.95 -27.00
C GLY A 110 -2.31 2.05 -25.61
N PRO A 111 -2.42 1.00 -24.77
CA PRO A 111 -1.83 0.98 -23.42
C PRO A 111 -0.32 1.24 -23.37
N ASP A 112 0.40 0.96 -24.46
CA ASP A 112 1.83 1.18 -24.60
C ASP A 112 2.20 2.67 -24.75
N SER A 113 1.32 3.45 -25.39
CA SER A 113 1.58 4.79 -25.89
C SER A 113 0.75 5.88 -25.22
N PHE A 114 -0.42 5.52 -24.66
CA PHE A 114 -1.29 6.46 -23.96
C PHE A 114 -0.62 7.07 -22.74
N HIS A 115 -0.71 8.39 -22.63
CA HIS A 115 -0.29 9.17 -21.47
C HIS A 115 -1.32 10.25 -21.16
N PHE A 116 -1.74 10.34 -19.91
CA PHE A 116 -2.65 11.38 -19.48
C PHE A 116 -1.90 12.69 -19.28
N THR A 117 -2.39 13.77 -19.89
CA THR A 117 -1.70 15.07 -19.90
C THR A 117 -2.54 16.22 -19.33
N ASP A 118 -3.85 16.05 -19.20
CA ASP A 118 -4.80 17.10 -18.75
C ASP A 118 -4.85 17.26 -17.23
N TRP A 119 -3.69 17.52 -16.63
CA TRP A 119 -3.58 17.71 -15.18
C TRP A 119 -4.40 18.91 -14.71
N ASP A 120 -4.36 20.02 -15.45
CA ASP A 120 -5.08 21.23 -15.08
C ASP A 120 -6.60 20.99 -15.12
N GLY A 121 -7.11 20.25 -16.11
CA GLY A 121 -8.52 19.84 -16.16
C GLY A 121 -8.92 18.96 -14.98
N PHE A 122 -8.07 18.04 -14.54
CA PHE A 122 -8.32 17.25 -13.33
C PHE A 122 -8.36 18.12 -12.07
N THR A 123 -7.42 19.05 -11.90
CA THR A 123 -7.43 19.94 -10.73
C THR A 123 -8.62 20.90 -10.72
N ALA A 124 -9.03 21.42 -11.88
CA ALA A 124 -10.23 22.22 -12.03
C ALA A 124 -11.50 21.41 -11.69
N PHE A 125 -11.56 20.15 -12.11
CA PHE A 125 -12.63 19.23 -11.74
C PHE A 125 -12.72 19.01 -10.22
N LEU A 126 -11.59 18.79 -9.54
CA LEU A 126 -11.57 18.67 -8.08
C LEU A 126 -12.09 19.94 -7.38
N ALA A 127 -11.72 21.12 -7.89
CA ALA A 127 -12.22 22.39 -7.38
C ALA A 127 -13.73 22.57 -7.60
N GLU A 128 -14.24 22.23 -8.79
CA GLU A 128 -15.68 22.25 -9.12
C GLU A 128 -16.48 21.35 -8.16
N ARG A 129 -15.92 20.19 -7.81
CA ARG A 129 -16.55 19.23 -6.89
C ARG A 129 -16.36 19.57 -5.41
N ASN A 130 -15.68 20.68 -5.09
CA ASN A 130 -15.30 21.06 -3.71
C ASN A 130 -14.61 19.90 -2.97
N PHE A 131 -13.70 19.21 -3.65
CA PHE A 131 -13.00 18.07 -3.08
C PHE A 131 -12.22 18.47 -1.82
N THR A 132 -12.43 17.74 -0.74
CA THR A 132 -11.71 17.91 0.53
C THR A 132 -11.37 16.56 1.13
N TYR A 133 -10.33 16.53 1.96
CA TYR A 133 -9.95 15.32 2.68
C TYR A 133 -9.29 15.67 4.02
N GLN A 134 -9.25 14.69 4.91
CA GLN A 134 -8.60 14.78 6.21
C GLN A 134 -7.58 13.66 6.35
N THR A 135 -6.40 14.00 6.85
CA THR A 135 -5.38 13.05 7.26
C THR A 135 -5.71 12.45 8.63
N ALA A 136 -5.00 11.39 9.02
CA ALA A 136 -5.07 10.89 10.39
C ALA A 136 -4.63 11.95 11.42
N SER A 137 -3.68 12.81 11.05
CA SER A 137 -3.23 13.92 11.89
C SER A 137 -4.31 14.98 12.08
N ASP A 138 -5.09 15.28 11.04
CA ASP A 138 -6.24 16.20 11.14
C ASP A 138 -7.26 15.69 12.15
N LYS A 139 -7.63 14.40 12.04
CA LYS A 139 -8.57 13.76 12.96
C LYS A 139 -8.05 13.75 14.40
N ALA A 140 -6.75 13.49 14.57
CA ALA A 140 -6.10 13.52 15.89
C ALA A 140 -6.07 14.94 16.49
N LEU A 141 -5.80 15.96 15.67
CA LEU A 141 -5.78 17.35 16.10
C LEU A 141 -7.18 17.85 16.50
N GLU A 142 -8.20 17.47 15.74
CA GLU A 142 -9.59 17.75 16.08
C GLU A 142 -9.99 17.08 17.42
N THR A 143 -9.56 15.85 17.64
CA THR A 143 -9.77 15.15 18.93
C THR A 143 -9.04 15.87 20.07
N LEU A 144 -7.82 16.34 19.85
CA LEU A 144 -7.08 17.13 20.84
C LEU A 144 -7.80 18.43 21.17
N ARG A 145 -8.32 19.13 20.15
CA ARG A 145 -9.08 20.38 20.31
C ARG A 145 -10.32 20.17 21.20
N GLN A 146 -11.10 19.14 20.92
CA GLN A 146 -12.29 18.80 21.72
C GLN A 146 -11.94 18.53 23.19
N LYS A 147 -10.91 17.72 23.45
CA LYS A 147 -10.45 17.45 24.82
C LYS A 147 -9.92 18.69 25.54
N ALA A 148 -9.19 19.56 24.82
CA ALA A 148 -8.70 20.81 25.39
C ALA A 148 -9.85 21.75 25.81
N GLU A 149 -10.95 21.76 25.05
CA GLU A 149 -12.17 22.49 25.42
C GLU A 149 -12.82 21.91 26.68
N GLU A 150 -12.96 20.58 26.76
CA GLU A 150 -13.52 19.88 27.94
C GLU A 150 -12.69 20.08 29.21
N GLU A 151 -11.37 20.10 29.10
CA GLU A 151 -10.43 20.27 30.20
C GLU A 151 -10.16 21.76 30.54
N GLY A 152 -10.72 22.70 29.79
CA GLY A 152 -10.49 24.14 29.97
C GLY A 152 -9.07 24.60 29.60
N LEU A 153 -8.34 23.80 28.81
CA LEU A 153 -6.98 24.06 28.35
C LEU A 153 -6.90 24.88 27.05
N THR A 154 -8.04 25.28 26.46
CA THR A 154 -8.08 26.08 25.23
C THR A 154 -7.15 27.30 25.26
N PRO A 155 -7.12 28.15 26.31
CA PRO A 155 -6.22 29.32 26.34
C PRO A 155 -4.74 28.94 26.26
N ASN A 156 -4.36 27.76 26.75
CA ASN A 156 -2.98 27.27 26.75
C ASN A 156 -2.57 26.67 25.39
N LEU A 157 -3.51 26.04 24.69
CA LEU A 157 -3.21 25.24 23.50
C LEU A 157 -3.65 25.88 22.18
N GLN A 158 -4.48 26.92 22.21
CA GLN A 158 -5.10 27.53 21.02
C GLN A 158 -4.07 27.91 19.95
N GLN A 159 -2.99 28.61 20.32
CA GLN A 159 -1.98 29.05 19.37
C GLN A 159 -1.23 27.87 18.72
N SER A 160 -0.94 26.83 19.49
CA SER A 160 -0.28 25.62 19.00
C SER A 160 -1.19 24.82 18.07
N ILE A 161 -2.48 24.69 18.42
CA ILE A 161 -3.49 24.02 17.59
C ILE A 161 -3.64 24.75 16.26
N GLN A 162 -3.81 26.07 16.28
CA GLN A 162 -3.96 26.87 15.07
C GLN A 162 -2.71 26.81 14.17
N ALA A 163 -1.51 26.78 14.76
CA ALA A 163 -0.27 26.59 14.01
C ALA A 163 -0.21 25.21 13.33
N MET A 164 -0.62 24.15 14.04
CA MET A 164 -0.69 22.80 13.48
C MET A 164 -1.74 22.70 12.37
N GLU A 165 -2.92 23.30 12.52
CA GLU A 165 -3.96 23.36 11.49
C GLU A 165 -3.45 24.04 10.22
N SER A 166 -2.76 25.17 10.36
CA SER A 166 -2.15 25.89 9.24
C SER A 166 -1.11 25.05 8.51
N ASN A 167 -0.23 24.37 9.25
CA ASN A 167 0.77 23.47 8.66
C ASN A 167 0.14 22.29 7.92
N LEU A 168 -0.94 21.70 8.47
CA LEU A 168 -1.67 20.62 7.81
C LEU A 168 -2.41 21.12 6.55
N ALA A 169 -2.96 22.34 6.58
CA ALA A 169 -3.56 22.96 5.41
C ALA A 169 -2.54 23.19 4.29
N ALA A 170 -1.37 23.74 4.62
CA ALA A 170 -0.27 23.92 3.65
C ALA A 170 0.19 22.58 3.07
N TYR A 171 0.36 21.55 3.92
CA TYR A 171 0.68 20.20 3.46
C TYR A 171 -0.35 19.65 2.46
N ARG A 172 -1.66 19.80 2.73
CA ARG A 172 -2.70 19.34 1.80
C ARG A 172 -2.68 20.08 0.47
N GLN A 173 -2.38 21.38 0.49
CA GLN A 173 -2.25 22.19 -0.72
C GLN A 173 -1.12 21.69 -1.64
N GLU A 174 0.00 21.27 -1.05
CA GLU A 174 1.12 20.69 -1.79
C GLU A 174 0.95 19.19 -2.10
N SER A 175 0.07 18.48 -1.38
CA SER A 175 -0.03 17.03 -1.52
C SER A 175 -0.49 16.59 -2.90
N LEU A 176 -1.45 17.30 -3.52
CA LEU A 176 -1.91 17.00 -4.87
C LEU A 176 -0.78 17.06 -5.91
N SER A 177 0.08 18.09 -5.85
CA SER A 177 1.20 18.22 -6.77
C SER A 177 2.31 17.21 -6.46
N ASN A 178 2.61 16.97 -5.18
CA ASN A 178 3.61 16.00 -4.75
C ASN A 178 3.26 14.54 -5.12
N HIS A 179 1.98 14.23 -5.30
CA HIS A 179 1.49 12.90 -5.69
C HIS A 179 0.97 12.87 -7.14
N ARG A 180 1.30 13.88 -7.96
CA ARG A 180 0.85 13.98 -9.36
C ARG A 180 1.09 12.69 -10.14
N ASP A 181 2.31 12.16 -10.12
CA ASP A 181 2.65 10.95 -10.90
C ASP A 181 1.79 9.74 -10.51
N GLN A 182 1.51 9.59 -9.21
CA GLN A 182 0.66 8.52 -8.71
C GLN A 182 -0.79 8.71 -9.15
N ILE A 183 -1.32 9.93 -9.04
CA ILE A 183 -2.70 10.25 -9.45
C ILE A 183 -2.85 10.10 -10.97
N VAL A 184 -1.88 10.58 -11.76
CA VAL A 184 -1.84 10.41 -13.22
C VAL A 184 -1.85 8.93 -13.57
N ASN A 185 -1.04 8.09 -12.92
CA ASN A 185 -1.05 6.65 -13.16
C ASN A 185 -2.43 6.02 -12.85
N LEU A 186 -3.11 6.45 -11.77
CA LEU A 186 -4.46 5.97 -11.45
C LEU A 186 -5.49 6.41 -12.50
N ILE A 187 -5.42 7.66 -12.96
CA ILE A 187 -6.27 8.18 -14.05
C ILE A 187 -6.02 7.39 -15.33
N GLU A 188 -4.76 7.16 -15.72
CA GLU A 188 -4.41 6.36 -16.89
C GLU A 188 -4.95 4.94 -16.79
N GLN A 189 -4.84 4.30 -15.63
CA GLN A 189 -5.39 2.96 -15.41
C GLN A 189 -6.90 2.93 -15.55
N GLU A 190 -7.60 3.92 -15.01
CA GLU A 190 -9.04 4.00 -15.12
C GLU A 190 -9.48 4.27 -16.57
N ILE A 191 -8.82 5.20 -17.27
CA ILE A 191 -9.07 5.48 -18.71
C ILE A 191 -8.83 4.22 -19.55
N ILE A 192 -7.63 3.64 -19.48
CA ILE A 192 -7.28 2.42 -20.24
C ILE A 192 -8.22 1.26 -19.88
N GLY A 193 -8.70 1.18 -18.64
CA GLY A 193 -9.71 0.23 -18.21
C GLY A 193 -11.06 0.36 -18.92
N ARG A 194 -11.43 1.55 -19.38
CA ARG A 194 -12.67 1.79 -20.14
C ARG A 194 -12.55 1.38 -21.61
N TYR A 195 -11.41 1.61 -22.25
CA TYR A 195 -11.22 1.33 -23.68
C TYR A 195 -10.65 -0.05 -23.99
N TYR A 196 -9.75 -0.56 -23.13
CA TYR A 196 -9.00 -1.81 -23.34
C TYR A 196 -9.21 -2.84 -22.23
N PHE A 197 -10.18 -2.59 -21.34
CA PHE A 197 -10.58 -3.48 -20.27
C PHE A 197 -9.42 -3.92 -19.37
N ASN A 198 -9.58 -5.06 -18.72
CA ASN A 198 -8.58 -5.59 -17.79
C ASN A 198 -7.23 -5.88 -18.45
N ARG A 199 -7.22 -6.27 -19.73
CA ARG A 199 -5.99 -6.54 -20.46
C ARG A 199 -5.15 -5.26 -20.57
N GLY A 200 -5.74 -4.17 -21.05
CA GLY A 200 -5.03 -2.89 -21.13
C GLY A 200 -4.56 -2.39 -19.76
N ARG A 201 -5.40 -2.53 -18.71
CA ARG A 201 -4.99 -2.16 -17.34
C ARG A 201 -3.76 -2.93 -16.87
N LYS A 202 -3.64 -4.21 -17.21
CA LYS A 202 -2.44 -5.00 -16.87
C LYS A 202 -1.23 -4.56 -17.68
N GLU A 203 -1.38 -4.33 -18.98
CA GLU A 203 -0.29 -3.86 -19.84
C GLU A 203 0.26 -2.51 -19.37
N LEU A 204 -0.61 -1.54 -19.10
CA LEU A 204 -0.24 -0.23 -18.53
C LEU A 204 0.37 -0.39 -17.13
N GLY A 205 -0.25 -1.24 -16.29
CA GLY A 205 0.24 -1.52 -14.94
C GLY A 205 1.70 -1.95 -14.94
N LEU A 206 2.11 -2.83 -15.87
CA LEU A 206 3.50 -3.27 -15.99
C LEU A 206 4.48 -2.14 -16.35
N ARG A 207 4.04 -1.14 -17.12
CA ARG A 207 4.85 0.02 -17.52
C ARG A 207 5.17 0.92 -16.33
N ASN A 208 4.16 1.20 -15.52
CA ASN A 208 4.23 2.19 -14.43
C ASN A 208 4.51 1.54 -13.06
N ASP A 209 4.81 0.24 -12.99
CA ASP A 209 5.02 -0.48 -11.74
C ASP A 209 6.41 -0.18 -11.12
N PRO A 210 6.47 0.42 -9.92
CA PRO A 210 7.74 0.76 -9.27
C PRO A 210 8.53 -0.48 -8.83
N GLU A 211 7.88 -1.61 -8.55
CA GLU A 211 8.54 -2.87 -8.23
C GLU A 211 9.24 -3.46 -9.45
N ILE A 212 8.57 -3.42 -10.62
CA ILE A 212 9.17 -3.85 -11.89
C ILE A 212 10.31 -2.92 -12.29
N ALA A 213 10.15 -1.61 -12.14
CA ALA A 213 11.22 -0.64 -12.40
C ALA A 213 12.45 -0.93 -11.51
N ALA A 214 12.24 -1.12 -10.21
CA ALA A 214 13.31 -1.46 -9.28
C ALA A 214 13.96 -2.82 -9.58
N ALA A 215 13.17 -3.83 -9.96
CA ALA A 215 13.67 -5.14 -10.36
C ALA A 215 14.55 -5.03 -11.62
N ASN A 216 14.10 -4.30 -12.64
CA ASN A 216 14.86 -4.07 -13.86
C ASN A 216 16.17 -3.32 -13.58
N GLN A 217 16.15 -2.29 -12.74
CA GLN A 217 17.36 -1.59 -12.32
C GLN A 217 18.33 -2.52 -11.60
N LEU A 218 17.84 -3.37 -10.70
CA LEU A 218 18.67 -4.32 -9.96
C LEU A 218 19.28 -5.39 -10.87
N LEU A 219 18.50 -5.95 -11.80
CA LEU A 219 18.97 -7.00 -12.71
C LEU A 219 20.00 -6.49 -13.73
N LYS A 220 19.93 -5.19 -14.07
CA LYS A 220 20.92 -4.51 -14.91
C LYS A 220 22.20 -4.11 -14.18
N ASP A 221 22.27 -4.32 -12.85
CA ASP A 221 23.46 -4.08 -12.03
C ASP A 221 23.97 -5.41 -11.42
N PRO A 222 24.83 -6.15 -12.16
CA PRO A 222 25.35 -7.43 -11.69
C PRO A 222 26.17 -7.32 -10.39
N ALA A 223 26.79 -6.16 -10.12
CA ALA A 223 27.60 -5.95 -8.93
C ALA A 223 26.70 -5.86 -7.69
N ARG A 224 25.67 -4.99 -7.74
CA ARG A 224 24.67 -4.86 -6.67
C ARG A 224 23.91 -6.16 -6.47
N TYR A 225 23.49 -6.83 -7.55
CA TYR A 225 22.79 -8.12 -7.46
C TYR A 225 23.62 -9.18 -6.73
N LYS A 226 24.89 -9.36 -7.13
CA LYS A 226 25.82 -10.30 -6.48
C LYS A 226 26.10 -9.90 -5.03
N GLN A 227 26.19 -8.61 -4.73
CA GLN A 227 26.40 -8.11 -3.37
C GLN A 227 25.23 -8.44 -2.45
N ILE A 228 23.99 -8.28 -2.92
CA ILE A 228 22.77 -8.64 -2.16
C ILE A 228 22.74 -10.15 -1.87
N LEU A 229 23.13 -10.97 -2.85
CA LEU A 229 23.16 -12.42 -2.71
C LEU A 229 24.41 -12.94 -1.99
N LYS A 230 25.39 -12.08 -1.68
CA LYS A 230 26.61 -12.49 -0.99
C LYS A 230 26.25 -12.89 0.44
N GLY A 231 26.68 -14.08 0.85
CA GLY A 231 26.59 -14.49 2.25
C GLY A 231 27.33 -13.51 3.14
N LYS A 232 26.69 -13.10 4.23
CA LYS A 232 27.34 -12.60 5.43
C LYS A 232 27.10 -13.63 6.54
#